data_AF-A0A323ULX2-F1
#
_entry.id   AF-A0A323ULX2-F1
#
_cell.length_a   1.000
_cell.length_b   1.000
_cell.length_c   1.000
_cell.angle_alpha   90.00
_cell.angle_beta   90.00
_cell.angle_gamma   90.00
#
_symmetry.space_group_name_H-M   'P 1'
#
loop_
_entity.id
_entity.type
_entity.pdbx_description
1 polymer ?
#
loop_
_entity_poly.entity_id
_entity_poly.type
_entity_poly.pdbx_seq_one_letter_code
_entity_poly.pdbx_strand_id
1 'polypeptide(L)' 'MTQPSVPATATEKCPDPVALPDRDLTEAETTNLWGRDRAALKDCDGRRDAAVKAAGPQP' A
#
# COMPACT_ATOMS: atom_id res chain seq x y z
N MET A 1 -9.92 28.38 -9.06
CA MET A 1 -9.45 27.02 -9.36
C MET A 1 -9.89 26.15 -8.19
N THR A 2 -10.68 25.11 -8.42
CA THR A 2 -11.11 24.20 -7.33
C THR A 2 -9.94 23.29 -6.98
N GLN A 3 -9.49 23.31 -5.73
CA GLN A 3 -8.43 22.43 -5.25
C GLN A 3 -8.91 20.97 -5.33
N PRO A 4 -8.09 20.02 -5.83
CA PRO A 4 -8.47 18.62 -5.85
C PRO A 4 -8.68 18.13 -4.41
N SER A 5 -9.86 17.60 -4.09
CA SER A 5 -10.08 16.94 -2.80
C SER A 5 -9.41 15.57 -2.79
N VAL A 6 -8.74 15.21 -1.69
CA VAL A 6 -8.21 13.84 -1.49
C VAL A 6 -9.38 12.85 -1.63
N PRO A 7 -9.31 11.85 -2.54
CA PRO A 7 -10.32 10.80 -2.60
C PRO A 7 -10.39 10.05 -1.27
N ALA A 8 -11.59 9.71 -0.79
CA ALA A 8 -11.74 8.98 0.48
C ALA A 8 -10.94 7.66 0.50
N THR A 9 -10.81 6.98 -0.64
CA THR A 9 -10.00 5.76 -0.77
C THR A 9 -8.50 5.99 -0.55
N ALA A 10 -8.00 7.21 -0.70
CA ALA A 10 -6.60 7.55 -0.42
C ALA A 10 -6.35 7.82 1.07
N THR A 11 -7.39 7.98 1.89
CA THR A 11 -7.25 8.05 3.36
C THR A 11 -7.41 6.70 4.03
N GLU A 12 -7.99 5.70 3.35
CA GLU A 12 -8.11 4.31 3.82
C GLU A 12 -6.75 3.63 4.02
N LYS A 13 -6.54 3.05 5.21
CA LYS A 13 -5.31 2.34 5.58
C LYS A 13 -4.99 1.26 4.54
N CYS A 14 -3.71 1.11 4.20
CA CYS A 14 -3.25 -0.02 3.40
C CYS A 14 -3.59 -1.37 4.06
N PRO A 15 -3.75 -2.43 3.25
CA PRO A 15 -3.98 -3.77 3.78
C PRO A 15 -2.91 -4.14 4.80
N ASP A 16 -3.30 -4.91 5.82
CA ASP A 16 -2.32 -5.52 6.71
C ASP A 16 -1.45 -6.53 5.94
N PRO A 17 -0.21 -6.79 6.39
CA PRO A 17 0.65 -7.78 5.76
C PRO A 17 -0.06 -9.13 5.64
N VAL A 18 0.16 -9.81 4.52
CA VAL A 18 -0.46 -11.12 4.26
C VAL A 18 0.19 -12.16 5.17
N ALA A 19 -0.65 -12.88 5.94
CA ALA A 19 -0.20 -13.98 6.77
C ALA A 19 0.42 -15.09 5.90
N LEU A 20 1.57 -15.61 6.33
CA LEU A 20 2.18 -16.76 5.67
C LEU A 20 1.28 -18.00 5.82
N PRO A 21 1.29 -18.92 4.84
CA PRO A 21 0.60 -20.20 4.96
C PRO A 21 1.07 -20.97 6.19
N ASP A 22 0.14 -21.61 6.89
CA ASP A 22 0.44 -22.46 8.05
C ASP A 22 0.96 -23.84 7.60
N ARG A 23 2.15 -23.83 7.01
CA ARG A 23 2.92 -25.00 6.58
C ARG A 23 4.38 -24.61 6.38
N ASP A 24 5.25 -25.61 6.25
CA ASP A 24 6.63 -25.38 5.85
C ASP A 24 6.70 -24.75 4.45
N LEU A 25 7.59 -23.76 4.34
CA LEU A 25 7.88 -23.04 3.10
C LEU A 25 9.32 -23.32 2.68
N THR A 26 9.51 -23.52 1.39
CA THR A 26 10.85 -23.48 0.80
C THR A 26 11.41 -22.05 0.85
N GLU A 27 12.72 -21.92 0.69
CA GLU A 27 13.39 -20.60 0.57
C GLU A 27 12.79 -19.77 -0.58
N ALA A 28 12.55 -20.41 -1.73
CA ALA A 28 11.97 -19.77 -2.90
C ALA A 28 10.54 -19.27 -2.62
N GLU A 29 9.70 -20.08 -1.98
CA GLU A 29 8.35 -19.65 -1.58
C GLU A 29 8.40 -18.49 -0.58
N THR A 30 9.26 -18.58 0.43
CA THR A 30 9.42 -17.54 1.45
C THR A 30 9.82 -16.21 0.81
N THR A 31 10.82 -16.24 -0.06
CA THR A 31 11.33 -15.04 -0.74
C THR A 31 10.26 -14.42 -1.63
N ASN A 32 9.54 -15.24 -2.40
CA ASN A 32 8.48 -14.79 -3.30
C ASN A 32 7.28 -14.20 -2.54
N LEU A 33 6.80 -14.89 -1.50
CA LEU A 33 5.67 -14.42 -0.69
C LEU A 33 6.01 -13.12 0.02
N TRP A 34 7.19 -13.04 0.63
CA TRP A 34 7.67 -11.81 1.28
C TRP A 34 7.83 -10.67 0.28
N GLY A 35 8.45 -10.94 -0.88
CA GLY A 35 8.63 -9.93 -1.93
C GLY A 35 7.30 -9.37 -2.44
N ARG A 36 6.32 -10.25 -2.66
CA ARG A 36 4.97 -9.87 -3.09
C ARG A 36 4.25 -8.99 -2.06
N ASP A 37 4.30 -9.37 -0.79
CA ASP A 37 3.71 -8.60 0.30
C ASP A 37 4.33 -7.19 0.39
N ARG A 38 5.67 -7.11 0.41
CA ARG A 38 6.39 -5.85 0.52
C ARG A 38 6.20 -4.94 -0.70
N ALA A 39 6.05 -5.51 -1.90
CA ALA A 39 5.71 -4.75 -3.10
C ALA A 39 4.30 -4.16 -3.01
N ALA A 40 3.30 -4.96 -2.61
CA ALA A 40 1.92 -4.50 -2.47
C ALA A 40 1.76 -3.37 -1.45
N LEU A 41 2.48 -3.44 -0.32
CA LEU A 41 2.50 -2.38 0.68
C LEU A 41 3.11 -1.08 0.13
N LYS A 42 4.26 -1.17 -0.56
CA LYS A 42 4.90 0.00 -1.19
C LYS A 42 4.02 0.66 -2.25
N ASP A 43 3.35 -0.14 -3.08
CA ASP A 43 2.44 0.36 -4.11
C ASP A 43 1.20 1.03 -3.49
N CYS A 44 0.73 0.53 -2.35
CA CYS A 44 -0.36 1.17 -1.62
C CYS A 44 0.05 2.52 -1.04
N ASP A 45 1.17 2.59 -0.32
CA ASP A 45 1.68 3.84 0.25
C ASP A 45 2.00 4.86 -0.84
N GLY A 46 2.62 4.44 -1.94
CA GLY A 46 2.93 5.32 -3.08
C GLY A 46 1.68 5.97 -3.68
N ARG A 47 0.57 5.23 -3.80
CA ARG A 47 -0.71 5.77 -4.27
C ARG A 47 -1.31 6.77 -3.27
N ARG A 48 -1.26 6.48 -1.97
CA ARG A 48 -1.74 7.39 -0.92
C ARG A 48 -0.95 8.69 -0.90
N ASP A 49 0.37 8.61 -0.91
CA ASP A 49 1.26 9.76 -0.96
C ASP A 49 1.03 10.62 -2.19
N ALA A 50 0.87 10.01 -3.37
CA ALA A 50 0.59 10.72 -4.61
C ALA A 50 -0.75 11.48 -4.53
N ALA A 51 -1.80 10.86 -3.99
CA ALA A 51 -3.10 11.49 -3.82
C ALA A 51 -3.07 12.67 -2.84
N VAL A 52 -2.35 12.53 -1.72
CA VAL A 52 -2.17 13.63 -0.75
C VAL A 52 -1.39 14.78 -1.36
N LYS A 53 -0.28 14.50 -2.07
CA LYS A 53 0.52 15.53 -2.76
C LYS A 53 -0.29 16.26 -3.84
N ALA A 54 -1.15 15.54 -4.58
CA ALA A 54 -2.01 16.13 -5.61
C ALA A 54 -3.11 17.04 -5.03
N ALA A 55 -3.58 16.75 -3.82
CA ALA A 55 -4.61 17.56 -3.17
C ALA A 55 -4.09 18.87 -2.54
N GLY A 56 -2.77 19.01 -2.34
CA GLY A 56 -2.16 20.17 -1.67
C GLY A 56 -2.48 20.26 -0.16
N PRO A 57 -1.90 21.21 0.58
CA PRO A 57 -2.25 21.44 1.98
C PRO A 57 -3.73 21.82 2.08
N GLN A 58 -4.48 21.17 2.99
CA GLN A 58 -5.80 21.69 3.39
C GLN A 58 -5.60 22.96 4.21
N PRO A 59 -6.40 24.03 4.00
CA PRO A 59 -6.36 25.23 4.84
C PRO A 59 -6.72 24.94 6.30
#